data_AF-A0A7W0K6I4-F1
#
_entry.id   AF-A0A7W0K6I4-F1
#
_cell.length_a   1.000
_cell.length_b   1.000
_cell.length_c   1.000
_cell.angle_alpha   90.00
_cell.angle_beta   90.00
_cell.angle_gamma   90.00
#
_symmetry.space_group_name_H-M   'P 1'
#
loop_
_entity.id
_entity.type
_entity.pdbx_description
1 polymer ?
#
loop_
_entity_poly.entity_id
_entity_poly.type
_entity_poly.pdbx_seq_one_letter_code
_entity_poly.pdbx_strand_id
1 'polypeptide(L)'
;MRVVASCLAVLLFFPAPSSAWGFEAHRFIAERMITLLPAQLRPLFESRKASIVERAVDPDLWRNVFPEEDPNHFVDLDFFGQYPYAELPHDYDRAIQKFGREVIHEQGTLPWRTAEIFGKLQREFASLHRANAPSFAEDNIAYYAAVIAHYVSDGHVPLHSVVNYNGQRTNQSGLHGRWESELFDRTRGRLTIAPTAA
;
A
#
# COMPACT_ATOMS: atom_id res chain seq x y z
N MET A 1 -19.74 49.28 -1.79
CA MET A 1 -20.39 47.95 -1.92
C MET A 1 -19.79 47.06 -3.01
N ARG A 2 -19.49 47.56 -4.22
CA ARG A 2 -18.93 46.72 -5.31
C ARG A 2 -17.54 46.12 -5.02
N VAL A 3 -16.64 46.87 -4.39
CA VAL A 3 -15.27 46.39 -4.05
C VAL A 3 -15.28 45.31 -2.95
N VAL A 4 -16.19 45.44 -1.98
CA VAL A 4 -16.35 44.43 -0.90
C VAL A 4 -16.90 43.12 -1.47
N ALA A 5 -17.83 43.20 -2.43
CA ALA A 5 -18.33 42.03 -3.15
C ALA A 5 -17.23 41.35 -3.99
N SER A 6 -16.32 42.12 -4.60
CA SER A 6 -15.17 41.59 -5.35
C SER A 6 -14.15 40.87 -4.45
N CYS A 7 -13.86 41.38 -3.25
CA CYS A 7 -12.95 40.70 -2.31
C CYS A 7 -13.55 39.41 -1.72
N LEU A 8 -14.88 39.37 -1.50
CA LEU A 8 -15.57 38.18 -1.03
C LEU A 8 -15.61 37.07 -2.09
N ALA A 9 -15.71 37.43 -3.37
CA ALA A 9 -15.66 36.49 -4.48
C ALA A 9 -14.28 35.83 -4.64
N VAL A 10 -13.18 36.55 -4.38
CA VAL A 10 -11.82 35.99 -4.46
C VAL A 10 -11.53 34.97 -3.37
N LEU A 11 -12.14 35.11 -2.18
CA LEU A 11 -12.02 34.13 -1.09
C LEU A 11 -12.74 32.81 -1.36
N LEU A 12 -13.75 32.80 -2.25
CA LEU A 12 -14.49 31.60 -2.65
C LEU A 12 -13.80 30.78 -3.76
N PHE A 13 -12.74 31.31 -4.38
CA PHE A 13 -11.95 30.62 -5.41
C PHE A 13 -10.66 29.98 -4.89
N PHE A 14 -10.36 30.07 -3.60
CA PHE A 14 -9.29 29.26 -3.03
C PHE A 14 -9.79 27.83 -2.88
N PRO A 15 -9.23 26.84 -3.59
CA PRO A 15 -9.54 25.45 -3.30
C PRO A 15 -9.15 25.20 -1.84
N ALA A 16 -10.14 24.93 -0.99
CA ALA A 16 -9.85 24.33 0.29
C ALA A 16 -9.10 23.02 0.00
N PRO A 17 -7.98 22.74 0.68
CA PRO A 17 -7.35 21.44 0.54
C PRO A 17 -8.40 20.39 0.92
N SER A 18 -8.93 19.68 -0.06
CA SER A 18 -9.67 18.45 0.20
C SER A 18 -8.62 17.45 0.60
N SER A 19 -8.32 17.38 1.90
CA SER A 19 -7.68 16.19 2.41
C SER A 19 -8.68 15.05 2.25
N ALA A 20 -8.55 14.31 1.16
CA ALA A 20 -8.99 12.93 1.12
C ALA A 20 -8.07 12.18 2.09
N TRP A 21 -8.42 12.21 3.38
CA TRP A 21 -7.63 11.60 4.44
C TRP A 21 -7.66 10.08 4.31
N GLY A 22 -6.55 9.42 4.68
CA GLY A 22 -6.42 7.97 4.77
C GLY A 22 -5.19 7.39 4.06
N PHE A 23 -4.80 7.97 2.92
CA PHE A 23 -3.81 7.39 2.00
C PHE A 23 -2.36 7.88 2.20
N GLU A 24 -2.14 8.82 3.11
CA GLU A 24 -0.87 9.55 3.20
C GLU A 24 0.30 8.68 3.64
N ALA A 25 0.06 7.64 4.44
CA ALA A 25 1.11 6.72 4.89
C ALA A 25 1.75 5.97 3.70
N HIS A 26 0.95 5.40 2.80
CA HIS A 26 1.46 4.70 1.61
C HIS A 26 2.24 5.63 0.69
N ARG A 27 1.70 6.82 0.39
CA ARG A 27 2.41 7.83 -0.41
C ARG A 27 3.76 8.21 0.22
N PHE A 28 3.77 8.41 1.53
CA PHE A 28 4.95 8.81 2.29
C PHE A 28 6.04 7.73 2.34
N ILE A 29 5.64 6.46 2.47
CA ILE A 29 6.54 5.31 2.41
C ILE A 29 7.08 5.15 0.98
N ALA A 30 6.22 5.21 -0.03
CA ALA A 30 6.60 5.07 -1.43
C ALA A 30 7.59 6.15 -1.89
N GLU A 31 7.41 7.40 -1.44
CA GLU A 31 8.37 8.48 -1.71
C GLU A 31 9.76 8.18 -1.11
N ARG A 32 9.82 7.62 0.10
CA ARG A 32 11.09 7.30 0.79
C ARG A 32 11.80 6.09 0.22
N MET A 33 11.04 5.10 -0.24
CA MET A 33 11.59 3.93 -0.94
C MET A 33 12.57 4.37 -2.03
N ILE A 34 12.21 5.39 -2.82
CA ILE A 34 13.02 5.85 -3.97
C ILE A 34 14.42 6.29 -3.54
N THR A 35 14.53 7.03 -2.43
CA THR A 35 15.82 7.55 -1.95
C THR A 35 16.72 6.47 -1.36
N LEU A 36 16.12 5.34 -0.95
CA LEU A 36 16.79 4.16 -0.40
C LEU A 36 17.21 3.15 -1.48
N LEU A 37 16.78 3.34 -2.73
CA LEU A 37 17.18 2.46 -3.81
C LEU A 37 18.69 2.54 -4.08
N PRO A 38 19.30 1.43 -4.52
CA PRO A 38 20.66 1.42 -5.05
C PRO A 38 20.86 2.49 -6.13
N ALA A 39 22.06 3.07 -6.18
CA ALA A 39 22.38 4.17 -7.11
C ALA A 39 22.12 3.83 -8.58
N GLN A 40 22.22 2.55 -8.96
CA GLN A 40 21.99 2.08 -10.32
C GLN A 40 20.50 2.08 -10.71
N LEU A 41 19.59 1.91 -9.74
CA LEU A 41 18.15 1.90 -9.99
C LEU A 41 17.53 3.28 -9.82
N ARG A 42 18.05 4.08 -8.88
CA ARG A 42 17.45 5.36 -8.46
C ARG A 42 17.05 6.30 -9.62
N PRO A 43 17.85 6.51 -10.69
CA PRO A 43 17.46 7.43 -11.76
C PRO A 43 16.14 7.08 -12.45
N LEU A 44 15.86 5.78 -12.66
CA LEU A 44 14.61 5.31 -13.29
C LEU A 44 13.38 5.65 -12.44
N PHE A 45 13.54 5.57 -11.11
CA PHE A 45 12.45 5.79 -10.16
C PHE A 45 12.26 7.27 -9.84
N GLU A 46 13.35 8.04 -9.71
CA GLU A 46 13.27 9.50 -9.51
C GLU A 46 12.58 10.19 -10.68
N SER A 47 12.87 9.78 -11.93
CA SER A 47 12.19 10.34 -13.10
C SER A 47 10.68 10.02 -13.16
N ARG A 48 10.22 9.06 -12.34
CA ARG A 48 8.82 8.59 -12.25
C ARG A 48 8.20 8.79 -10.87
N LYS A 49 8.87 9.55 -10.00
CA LYS A 49 8.50 9.72 -8.59
C LYS A 49 7.03 10.09 -8.40
N ALA A 50 6.54 11.08 -9.14
CA ALA A 50 5.14 11.51 -9.03
C ALA A 50 4.16 10.37 -9.33
N SER A 51 4.42 9.57 -10.38
CA SER A 51 3.58 8.42 -10.71
C SER A 51 3.65 7.35 -9.63
N ILE A 52 4.84 7.04 -9.12
CA ILE A 52 5.01 6.04 -8.06
C ILE A 52 4.24 6.44 -6.81
N VAL A 53 4.39 7.70 -6.37
CA VAL A 53 3.75 8.20 -5.16
C VAL A 53 2.22 8.22 -5.30
N GLU A 54 1.69 8.73 -6.41
CA GLU A 54 0.24 8.76 -6.62
C GLU A 54 -0.38 7.37 -6.76
N ARG A 55 0.34 6.43 -7.37
CA ARG A 55 -0.15 5.06 -7.59
C ARG A 55 0.09 4.11 -6.42
N ALA A 56 0.79 4.56 -5.37
CA ALA A 56 1.02 3.76 -4.16
C ALA A 56 -0.28 3.45 -3.38
N VAL A 57 -1.40 4.07 -3.75
CA VAL A 57 -2.70 3.90 -3.10
C VAL A 57 -3.70 3.22 -4.04
N ASP A 58 -3.25 2.85 -5.24
CA ASP A 58 -4.10 2.19 -6.22
C ASP A 58 -4.78 0.93 -5.67
N PRO A 59 -4.10 0.03 -4.91
CA PRO A 59 -4.77 -1.16 -4.37
C PRO A 59 -5.97 -0.83 -3.48
N ASP A 60 -5.85 0.15 -2.58
CA ASP A 60 -7.01 0.62 -1.80
C ASP A 60 -8.13 1.16 -2.69
N LEU A 61 -7.77 1.89 -3.75
CA LEU A 61 -8.75 2.44 -4.69
C LEU A 61 -9.45 1.33 -5.49
N TRP A 62 -8.77 0.23 -5.79
CA TRP A 62 -9.33 -0.91 -6.50
C TRP A 62 -10.47 -1.57 -5.73
N ARG A 63 -10.47 -1.54 -4.41
CA ARG A 63 -11.57 -2.04 -3.56
C ARG A 63 -12.91 -1.39 -3.85
N ASN A 64 -12.91 -0.15 -4.36
CA ASN A 64 -14.14 0.55 -4.76
C ASN A 64 -14.76 0.01 -6.06
N VAL A 65 -13.99 -0.78 -6.83
CA VAL A 65 -14.37 -1.28 -8.15
C VAL A 65 -14.39 -2.81 -8.20
N PHE A 66 -13.50 -3.45 -7.44
CA PHE A 66 -13.27 -4.89 -7.40
C PHE A 66 -13.34 -5.37 -5.94
N PRO A 67 -14.49 -5.85 -5.47
CA PRO A 67 -14.64 -6.37 -4.11
C PRO A 67 -13.69 -7.53 -3.77
N GLU A 68 -13.22 -8.26 -4.78
CA GLU A 68 -12.24 -9.34 -4.65
C GLU A 68 -10.84 -8.84 -4.24
N GLU A 69 -10.62 -7.52 -4.24
CA GLU A 69 -9.38 -6.93 -3.78
C GLU A 69 -9.28 -6.90 -2.25
N ASP A 70 -10.39 -6.81 -1.51
CA ASP A 70 -10.38 -6.64 -0.04
C ASP A 70 -9.46 -7.62 0.70
N PRO A 71 -9.49 -8.94 0.42
CA PRO A 71 -8.59 -9.91 1.05
C PRO A 71 -7.11 -9.72 0.77
N ASN A 72 -6.73 -8.95 -0.25
CA ASN A 72 -5.32 -8.77 -0.62
C ASN A 72 -4.56 -7.86 0.33
N HIS A 73 -5.25 -7.18 1.26
CA HIS A 73 -4.68 -6.17 2.16
C HIS A 73 -4.38 -6.66 3.57
N PHE A 74 -4.72 -7.91 3.90
CA PHE A 74 -4.48 -8.45 5.24
C PHE A 74 -4.20 -9.95 5.22
N VAL A 75 -3.78 -10.47 6.37
CA VAL A 75 -3.79 -11.91 6.68
C VAL A 75 -3.98 -12.10 8.18
N ASP A 76 -5.11 -12.61 8.62
CA ASP A 76 -5.43 -12.81 10.03
C ASP A 76 -4.64 -13.99 10.62
N LEU A 77 -3.35 -13.77 10.92
CA LEU A 77 -2.42 -14.82 11.36
C LEU A 77 -2.87 -15.53 12.63
N ASP A 78 -3.49 -14.79 13.55
CA ASP A 78 -4.01 -15.33 14.81
C ASP A 78 -5.24 -16.22 14.65
N PHE A 79 -5.85 -16.27 13.46
CA PHE A 79 -6.83 -17.29 13.11
C PHE A 79 -6.16 -18.67 12.93
N PHE A 80 -4.98 -18.70 12.30
CA PHE A 80 -4.29 -19.94 11.94
C PHE A 80 -3.49 -20.56 13.09
N GLY A 81 -3.30 -19.83 14.19
CA GLY A 81 -2.68 -20.36 15.41
C GLY A 81 -1.85 -19.32 16.14
N GLN A 82 -0.79 -19.78 16.80
CA GLN A 82 0.11 -18.93 17.57
C GLN A 82 1.43 -18.74 16.84
N TYR A 83 2.09 -17.60 17.06
CA TYR A 83 3.44 -17.33 16.57
C TYR A 83 4.37 -18.52 16.92
N PRO A 84 5.17 -19.04 15.97
CA PRO A 84 5.53 -18.47 14.66
C PRO A 84 4.57 -18.81 13.51
N TYR A 85 3.32 -19.18 13.80
CA TYR A 85 2.27 -19.49 12.82
C TYR A 85 2.63 -20.63 11.87
N ALA A 86 3.32 -21.65 12.39
CA ALA A 86 3.79 -22.82 11.62
C ALA A 86 2.67 -23.59 10.89
N GLU A 87 1.42 -23.39 11.32
CA GLU A 87 0.26 -24.03 10.72
C GLU A 87 -0.15 -23.41 9.37
N LEU A 88 0.22 -22.16 9.08
CA LEU A 88 -0.08 -21.50 7.82
C LEU A 88 1.03 -21.76 6.78
N PRO A 89 0.79 -22.57 5.73
CA PRO A 89 1.80 -22.78 4.70
C PRO A 89 2.14 -21.48 3.98
N HIS A 90 3.42 -21.25 3.72
CA HIS A 90 3.84 -20.10 2.91
C HIS A 90 3.46 -20.26 1.43
N ASP A 91 3.30 -21.49 0.96
CA ASP A 91 2.82 -21.79 -0.39
C ASP A 91 1.29 -21.70 -0.46
N TYR A 92 0.78 -20.92 -1.41
CA TYR A 92 -0.66 -20.63 -1.52
C TYR A 92 -1.49 -21.88 -1.79
N ASP A 93 -1.05 -22.75 -2.69
CA ASP A 93 -1.79 -23.96 -3.06
C ASP A 93 -1.85 -24.94 -1.88
N ARG A 94 -0.76 -25.05 -1.10
CA ARG A 94 -0.77 -25.82 0.16
C ARG A 94 -1.66 -25.20 1.22
N ALA A 95 -1.72 -23.88 1.32
CA ALA A 95 -2.62 -23.19 2.25
C ALA A 95 -4.09 -23.47 1.89
N ILE A 96 -4.45 -23.39 0.61
CA ILE A 96 -5.78 -23.78 0.11
C ILE A 96 -6.05 -25.26 0.36
N GLN A 97 -5.10 -26.15 0.08
CA GLN A 97 -5.28 -27.58 0.29
C GLN A 97 -5.57 -27.90 1.76
N LYS A 98 -4.95 -27.17 2.68
CA LYS A 98 -5.09 -27.39 4.12
C LYS A 98 -6.36 -26.76 4.71
N PHE A 99 -6.65 -25.51 4.36
CA PHE A 99 -7.71 -24.72 5.01
C PHE A 99 -8.96 -24.50 4.15
N GLY A 100 -8.89 -24.78 2.85
CA GLY A 100 -9.93 -24.44 1.89
C GLY A 100 -9.77 -23.04 1.30
N ARG A 101 -10.26 -22.85 0.07
CA ARG A 101 -10.12 -21.57 -0.65
C ARG A 101 -10.89 -20.45 0.03
N GLU A 102 -12.09 -20.75 0.49
CA GLU A 102 -13.01 -19.81 1.11
C GLU A 102 -12.42 -19.25 2.42
N VAL A 103 -11.85 -20.13 3.26
CA VAL A 103 -11.18 -19.72 4.50
C VAL A 103 -9.97 -18.84 4.19
N ILE A 104 -9.12 -19.24 3.24
CA ILE A 104 -7.95 -18.43 2.87
C ILE A 104 -8.37 -17.06 2.32
N HIS A 105 -9.45 -17.00 1.55
CA HIS A 105 -9.99 -15.74 1.05
C HIS A 105 -10.57 -14.88 2.19
N GLU A 106 -11.33 -15.46 3.12
CA GLU A 106 -11.91 -14.71 4.24
C GLU A 106 -10.87 -14.21 5.25
N GLN A 107 -9.81 -14.99 5.48
CA GLN A 107 -8.76 -14.66 6.43
C GLN A 107 -7.61 -13.86 5.80
N GLY A 108 -7.72 -13.49 4.52
CA GLY A 108 -6.76 -12.60 3.86
C GLY A 108 -5.58 -13.32 3.19
N THR A 109 -5.06 -12.67 2.17
CA THR A 109 -4.13 -13.22 1.17
C THR A 109 -2.90 -12.37 0.90
N LEU A 110 -2.70 -11.32 1.71
CA LEU A 110 -1.66 -10.31 1.53
C LEU A 110 -0.25 -10.84 1.21
N PRO A 111 0.29 -11.87 1.88
CA PRO A 111 1.63 -12.38 1.56
C PRO A 111 1.74 -12.93 0.14
N TRP A 112 0.70 -13.64 -0.33
CA TRP A 112 0.69 -14.23 -1.67
C TRP A 112 0.44 -13.18 -2.74
N ARG A 113 -0.41 -12.18 -2.46
CA ARG A 113 -0.57 -11.03 -3.35
C ARG A 113 0.74 -10.27 -3.51
N THR A 114 1.44 -10.02 -2.41
CA THR A 114 2.76 -9.37 -2.41
C THR A 114 3.74 -10.14 -3.31
N ALA A 115 3.80 -11.47 -3.17
CA ALA A 115 4.64 -12.33 -4.01
C ALA A 115 4.23 -12.30 -5.49
N GLU A 116 2.93 -12.25 -5.80
CA GLU A 116 2.42 -12.13 -7.16
C GLU A 116 2.90 -10.84 -7.84
N ILE A 117 2.76 -9.69 -7.15
CA ILE A 117 3.20 -8.39 -7.66
C ILE A 117 4.72 -8.33 -7.77
N PHE A 118 5.45 -8.91 -6.81
CA PHE A 118 6.90 -9.06 -6.91
C PHE A 118 7.31 -9.82 -8.18
N GLY A 119 6.64 -10.94 -8.47
CA GLY A 119 6.86 -11.69 -9.71
C GLY A 119 6.56 -10.87 -10.97
N LYS A 120 5.52 -10.00 -10.96
CA LYS A 120 5.24 -9.08 -12.07
C LYS A 120 6.37 -8.08 -12.25
N LEU A 121 6.81 -7.43 -11.17
CA LEU A 121 7.93 -6.50 -11.19
C LEU A 121 9.22 -7.13 -11.74
N GLN A 122 9.55 -8.34 -11.28
CA GLN A 122 10.70 -9.09 -11.80
C GLN A 122 10.61 -9.37 -13.30
N ARG A 123 9.43 -9.74 -13.80
CA ARG A 123 9.21 -9.97 -15.24
C ARG A 123 9.39 -8.71 -16.08
N GLU A 124 8.98 -7.55 -15.57
CA GLU A 124 9.19 -6.28 -16.26
C GLU A 124 10.67 -5.88 -16.30
N PHE A 125 11.43 -6.06 -15.21
CA PHE A 125 12.88 -5.89 -15.23
C PHE A 125 13.57 -6.85 -16.21
N ALA A 126 13.17 -8.13 -16.21
CA ALA A 126 13.69 -9.11 -17.16
C ALA A 126 13.38 -8.73 -18.62
N SER A 127 12.26 -8.03 -18.86
CA SER A 127 11.86 -7.60 -20.20
C SER A 127 12.81 -6.59 -20.85
N LEU A 128 13.50 -5.75 -20.05
CA LEU A 128 14.45 -4.75 -20.54
C LEU A 128 15.63 -5.37 -21.30
N HIS A 129 15.93 -6.65 -21.05
CA HIS A 129 17.04 -7.37 -21.68
C HIS A 129 16.62 -8.10 -22.97
N ARG A 130 15.34 -8.08 -23.33
CA ARG A 130 14.84 -8.73 -24.55
C ARG A 130 15.06 -7.83 -25.76
N ALA A 131 15.40 -8.43 -26.90
CA ALA A 131 15.59 -7.70 -28.17
C ALA A 131 14.36 -6.86 -28.58
N ASN A 132 13.16 -7.30 -28.19
CA ASN A 132 11.90 -6.60 -28.41
C ASN A 132 11.28 -6.17 -27.06
N ALA A 133 12.05 -5.45 -26.23
CA ALA A 133 11.54 -4.90 -24.98
C ALA A 133 10.34 -3.98 -25.26
N PRO A 134 9.22 -4.11 -24.52
CA PRO A 134 8.10 -3.18 -24.66
C PRO A 134 8.54 -1.74 -24.38
N SER A 135 8.05 -0.78 -25.16
CA SER A 135 8.39 0.64 -24.96
C SER A 135 7.94 1.20 -23.62
N PHE A 136 6.98 0.53 -22.96
CA PHE A 136 6.41 0.90 -21.67
C PHE A 136 6.99 0.09 -20.48
N ALA A 137 8.03 -0.71 -20.70
CA ALA A 137 8.58 -1.60 -19.67
C ALA A 137 9.04 -0.84 -18.41
N GLU A 138 9.71 0.32 -18.57
CA GLU A 138 10.13 1.14 -17.43
C GLU A 138 8.95 1.75 -16.67
N ASP A 139 7.87 2.11 -17.36
CA ASP A 139 6.66 2.63 -16.73
C ASP A 139 5.93 1.52 -15.96
N ASN A 140 5.90 0.30 -16.50
CA ASN A 140 5.42 -0.88 -15.78
C ASN A 140 6.27 -1.21 -14.56
N ILE A 141 7.59 -1.08 -14.63
CA ILE A 141 8.48 -1.23 -13.47
C ILE A 141 8.09 -0.25 -12.38
N ALA A 142 7.93 1.04 -12.72
CA ALA A 142 7.51 2.05 -11.76
C ALA A 142 6.10 1.77 -11.19
N TYR A 143 5.17 1.34 -12.05
CA TYR A 143 3.83 0.97 -11.62
C TYR A 143 3.83 -0.21 -10.63
N TYR A 144 4.43 -1.34 -10.98
CA TYR A 144 4.47 -2.49 -10.08
C TYR A 144 5.32 -2.23 -8.84
N ALA A 145 6.30 -1.33 -8.90
CA ALA A 145 7.00 -0.85 -7.72
C ALA A 145 6.09 -0.05 -6.77
N ALA A 146 5.20 0.79 -7.31
CA ALA A 146 4.20 1.49 -6.49
C ALA A 146 3.22 0.51 -5.83
N VAL A 147 2.73 -0.45 -6.61
CA VAL A 147 1.78 -1.47 -6.14
C VAL A 147 2.41 -2.39 -5.10
N ILE A 148 3.65 -2.85 -5.29
CA ILE A 148 4.30 -3.69 -4.26
C ILE A 148 4.63 -2.88 -3.00
N ALA A 149 4.98 -1.60 -3.14
CA ALA A 149 5.21 -0.74 -1.98
C ALA A 149 3.96 -0.65 -1.10
N HIS A 150 2.76 -0.64 -1.70
CA HIS A 150 1.50 -0.70 -0.98
C HIS A 150 1.38 -1.98 -0.13
N TYR A 151 1.36 -3.16 -0.77
CA TYR A 151 1.16 -4.43 -0.06
C TYR A 151 2.30 -4.75 0.93
N VAL A 152 3.53 -4.36 0.63
CA VAL A 152 4.61 -4.48 1.62
C VAL A 152 4.34 -3.57 2.82
N SER A 153 3.82 -2.36 2.61
CA SER A 153 3.46 -1.46 3.72
C SER A 153 2.32 -2.03 4.57
N ASP A 154 1.26 -2.57 3.95
CA ASP A 154 0.17 -3.29 4.63
C ASP A 154 0.71 -4.43 5.50
N GLY A 155 1.69 -5.18 4.99
CA GLY A 155 2.32 -6.27 5.74
C GLY A 155 3.07 -5.82 6.99
N HIS A 156 3.32 -4.52 7.13
CA HIS A 156 3.93 -3.91 8.32
C HIS A 156 2.91 -3.18 9.22
N VAL A 157 1.62 -3.25 8.90
CA VAL A 157 0.52 -2.79 9.75
C VAL A 157 0.13 -3.94 10.70
N PRO A 158 0.38 -3.85 12.02
CA PRO A 158 0.06 -4.96 12.93
C PRO A 158 -1.43 -5.32 12.92
N LEU A 159 -2.30 -4.34 12.68
CA LEU A 159 -3.74 -4.56 12.61
C LEU A 159 -4.18 -5.27 11.31
N HIS A 160 -3.35 -5.35 10.27
CA HIS A 160 -3.62 -6.17 9.08
C HIS A 160 -3.24 -7.65 9.29
N SER A 161 -2.89 -8.03 10.53
CA SER A 161 -2.43 -9.38 10.86
C SER A 161 -3.28 -10.12 11.90
N VAL A 162 -4.44 -9.58 12.29
CA VAL A 162 -5.23 -10.06 13.43
C VAL A 162 -6.73 -9.97 13.22
N VAL A 163 -7.46 -11.00 13.63
CA VAL A 163 -8.94 -11.07 13.52
C VAL A 163 -9.68 -9.96 14.27
N ASN A 164 -9.06 -9.28 15.24
CA ASN A 164 -9.63 -8.15 15.98
C ASN A 164 -9.07 -6.80 15.47
N TYR A 165 -8.74 -6.70 14.18
CA TYR A 165 -8.09 -5.54 13.57
C TYR A 165 -8.72 -4.19 13.89
N ASN A 166 -10.06 -4.13 14.02
CA ASN A 166 -10.78 -2.89 14.27
C ASN A 166 -11.23 -2.73 15.72
N GLY A 167 -10.90 -3.65 16.62
CA GLY A 167 -11.41 -3.66 18.00
C GLY A 167 -12.85 -4.16 18.11
N GLN A 168 -13.39 -4.80 17.06
CA GLN A 168 -14.77 -5.27 17.00
C GLN A 168 -15.11 -6.35 18.04
N ARG A 169 -14.13 -7.12 18.51
CA ARG A 169 -14.29 -8.16 19.55
C ARG A 169 -14.16 -7.63 20.98
N THR A 170 -13.72 -6.39 21.16
CA THR A 170 -13.47 -5.76 22.46
C THR A 170 -14.27 -4.49 22.68
N ASN A 171 -15.26 -4.21 21.82
CA ASN A 171 -16.06 -2.98 21.84
C ASN A 171 -15.18 -1.70 21.75
N GLN A 172 -14.14 -1.76 20.93
CA GLN A 172 -13.21 -0.65 20.63
C GLN A 172 -13.18 -0.36 19.12
N SER A 173 -14.33 -0.49 18.47
CA SER A 173 -14.51 -0.26 17.03
C SER A 173 -13.93 1.10 16.60
N GLY A 174 -13.18 1.11 15.50
CA GLY A 174 -12.50 2.31 14.98
C GLY A 174 -11.00 2.33 15.28
N LEU A 175 -10.46 1.31 15.98
CA LEU A 175 -9.03 1.20 16.27
C LEU A 175 -8.18 1.22 15.00
N HIS A 176 -8.62 0.54 13.93
CA HIS A 176 -7.87 0.41 12.69
C HIS A 176 -7.63 1.78 12.05
N GLY A 177 -8.70 2.54 11.76
CA GLY A 177 -8.57 3.87 11.16
C GLY A 177 -7.84 4.88 12.06
N ARG A 178 -7.92 4.70 13.39
CA ARG A 178 -7.15 5.53 14.32
C ARG A 178 -5.64 5.28 14.22
N TRP A 179 -5.23 4.02 14.01
CA TRP A 179 -3.82 3.65 13.87
C TRP A 179 -3.29 4.02 12.47
N GLU A 180 -4.01 3.62 11.43
CA GLU A 180 -3.53 3.68 10.03
C GLU A 180 -3.56 5.11 9.47
N SER A 181 -4.60 5.87 9.80
CA SER A 181 -4.79 7.22 9.27
C SER A 181 -4.54 8.29 10.33
N GLU A 182 -5.34 8.32 11.41
CA GLU A 182 -5.35 9.46 12.34
C GLU A 182 -3.98 9.65 13.04
N LEU A 183 -3.38 8.56 13.52
CA LEU A 183 -2.08 8.62 14.19
C LEU A 183 -1.00 9.13 13.24
N PHE A 184 -0.93 8.58 12.02
CA PHE A 184 0.07 8.97 11.04
C PHE A 184 -0.11 10.43 10.62
N ASP A 185 -1.32 10.82 10.20
CA ASP A 185 -1.61 12.18 9.71
C ASP A 185 -1.30 13.24 10.76
N ARG A 186 -1.58 12.97 12.04
CA ARG A 186 -1.30 13.91 13.14
C ARG A 186 0.15 13.98 13.56
N THR A 187 0.92 12.93 13.34
CA THR A 187 2.29 12.81 13.87
C THR A 187 3.37 12.83 12.80
N ARG A 188 3.03 12.79 11.50
CA ARG A 188 3.97 12.80 10.38
C ARG A 188 5.06 13.85 10.52
N GLY A 189 4.70 15.09 10.87
CA GLY A 189 5.66 16.19 11.05
C GLY A 189 6.61 16.05 12.24
N ARG A 190 6.38 15.06 13.12
CA ARG A 190 7.20 14.74 14.30
C ARG A 190 8.02 13.45 14.11
N LEU A 191 7.78 12.70 13.02
CA LEU A 191 8.52 11.48 12.74
C LEU A 191 9.95 11.82 12.34
N THR A 192 10.92 11.32 13.12
CA THR A 192 12.33 11.33 12.73
C THR A 192 12.63 10.00 12.07
N ILE A 193 12.93 10.03 10.77
CA ILE A 193 13.27 8.82 10.00
C ILE A 193 14.71 8.96 9.54
N ALA A 194 15.57 8.11 10.08
CA ALA A 194 16.99 8.02 9.76
C ALA A 194 17.31 6.59 9.29
N PRO A 195 16.86 6.20 8.09
CA PRO A 195 17.19 4.89 7.54
C PRO A 195 18.69 4.83 7.28
N THR A 196 19.32 3.71 7.66
CA THR A 196 20.71 3.45 7.29
C THR A 196 20.78 3.31 5.76
N ALA A 197 21.76 3.95 5.13
CA ALA A 197 21.99 3.73 3.70
C ALA A 197 22.27 2.25 3.45
N ALA A 198 21.60 1.68 2.44
CA ALA A 198 21.83 0.31 1.98
C ALA A 198 23.20 0.16 1.32
#